data_AF-A0A2D5F7R3-F1
#
_entry.id   AF-A0A2D5F7R3-F1
#
_cell.length_a   1.000
_cell.length_b   1.000
_cell.length_c   1.000
_cell.angle_alpha   90.00
_cell.angle_beta   90.00
_cell.angle_gamma   90.00
#
_symmetry.space_group_name_H-M   'P 1'
#
loop_
_entity.id
_entity.type
_entity.pdbx_description
1 polymer ?
#
loop_
_entity_poly.entity_id
_entity_poly.type
_entity_poly.pdbx_seq_one_letter_code
_entity_poly.pdbx_strand_id
1 'polypeptide(L)'
;MKRLIRGSASIILLLQGSAALADTGFIYDFSDGSATSSSGDVVSPISGDSRQYSSTVDYTESSFRMTVEPTGAVVTVGKYYSESEGVVHGHWSAGGASNGMDRLLFRAESGETFDLNYYVLTSNTENGGSAATGNEDTYIVASRDGVTASFRSKLPSEDWGISDGVREIYLGPEFDGIKAFWFESEGGTYCFGMDKFYVNLTPPPPSTPDPIVVGSGTVDDAIEEPTDSDGDGTNDEDDPFPNAVTLEQNGGSILETTPGTATSSCSIMNGSFNPNLPLQAIPAGITGIGRAIEFTLESCAVGESIQVSVDLGEDLLPGAAVYKINDAGDWAPIAGASVSGSVLTYTLTDGGPYDEDGIANGVIVDPVTVGYAAAASAAPQPVWTLPLWAIGMLGAGLSWIGASRMRKRS
;
A
#
# COMPACT_ATOMS: atom_id res chain seq x y z
N MET A 1 4.27 -36.75 48.96
CA MET A 1 3.80 -35.35 48.74
C MET A 1 5.05 -34.50 48.62
N LYS A 2 5.38 -33.75 47.55
CA LYS A 2 4.62 -33.14 46.45
C LYS A 2 5.49 -33.22 45.18
N ARG A 3 4.86 -33.50 44.03
CA ARG A 3 5.47 -33.46 42.69
C ARG A 3 5.67 -31.99 42.27
N LEU A 4 6.85 -31.65 41.74
CA LEU A 4 7.03 -30.43 40.93
C LEU A 4 6.73 -30.78 39.48
N ILE A 5 5.67 -30.20 38.93
CA ILE A 5 5.35 -30.21 37.51
C ILE A 5 5.95 -28.91 36.95
N ARG A 6 6.91 -29.01 36.02
CA ARG A 6 7.33 -27.89 35.19
C ARG A 6 6.29 -27.72 34.08
N GLY A 7 5.49 -26.67 34.16
CA GLY A 7 4.65 -26.22 33.05
C GLY A 7 5.49 -25.34 32.13
N SER A 8 5.69 -25.79 30.89
CA SER A 8 6.20 -24.94 29.80
C SER A 8 5.10 -23.98 29.39
N ALA A 9 5.34 -22.68 29.54
CA ALA A 9 4.47 -21.65 28.97
C ALA A 9 4.81 -21.53 27.48
N SER A 10 3.91 -22.01 26.61
CA SER A 10 3.93 -21.68 25.19
C SER A 10 3.51 -20.23 25.05
N ILE A 11 4.45 -19.37 24.68
CA ILE A 11 4.18 -18.02 24.19
C ILE A 11 3.64 -18.19 22.76
N ILE A 12 2.33 -18.06 22.61
CA ILE A 12 1.69 -17.89 21.30
C ILE A 12 1.90 -16.42 20.93
N LEU A 13 2.91 -16.17 20.10
CA LEU A 13 3.11 -14.88 19.45
C LEU A 13 2.12 -14.82 18.28
N LEU A 14 0.94 -14.25 18.52
CA LEU A 14 0.03 -13.84 17.47
C LEU A 14 0.70 -12.67 16.72
N LEU A 15 1.38 -12.97 15.61
CA LEU A 15 1.62 -11.96 14.59
C LEU A 15 0.25 -11.58 14.04
N GLN A 16 -0.26 -10.44 14.49
CA GLN A 16 -1.32 -9.74 13.75
C GLN A 16 -0.66 -9.27 12.46
N GLY A 17 -0.91 -10.00 11.37
CA GLY A 17 -0.70 -9.45 10.04
C GLY A 17 -1.65 -8.27 9.90
N SER A 18 -1.09 -7.06 9.92
CA SER A 18 -1.81 -5.87 9.49
C SER A 18 -2.03 -6.03 7.99
N ALA A 19 -3.16 -6.62 7.61
CA ALA A 19 -3.73 -6.27 6.32
C ALA A 19 -3.99 -4.77 6.39
N ALA A 20 -3.30 -3.99 5.58
CA ALA A 20 -3.73 -2.63 5.31
C ALA A 20 -5.13 -2.77 4.71
N LEU A 21 -6.15 -2.53 5.53
CA LEU A 21 -7.47 -2.27 5.00
C LEU A 21 -7.29 -1.00 4.18
N ALA A 22 -7.47 -1.08 2.86
CA ALA A 22 -7.68 0.10 2.04
C ALA A 22 -8.76 0.92 2.76
N ASP A 23 -8.42 2.15 3.15
CA ASP A 23 -9.32 2.99 3.93
C ASP A 23 -10.51 3.34 3.02
N THR A 24 -11.69 2.83 3.36
CA THR A 24 -12.90 3.10 2.59
C THR A 24 -13.17 4.60 2.69
N GLY A 25 -13.26 5.29 1.55
CA GLY A 25 -13.49 6.73 1.54
C GLY A 25 -14.73 7.17 2.31
N PHE A 26 -14.72 8.42 2.76
CA PHE A 26 -15.77 8.99 3.60
C PHE A 26 -16.01 10.47 3.28
N ILE A 27 -17.16 10.96 3.72
CA ILE A 27 -17.52 12.39 3.72
C ILE A 27 -17.25 12.91 5.12
N TYR A 28 -16.58 14.06 5.21
CA TYR A 28 -16.37 14.80 6.46
C TYR A 28 -17.27 16.02 6.43
N ASP A 29 -18.37 16.02 7.19
CA ASP A 29 -19.47 17.00 7.07
C ASP A 29 -19.75 17.81 8.34
N PHE A 30 -18.91 17.68 9.36
CA PHE A 30 -19.03 18.42 10.62
C PHE A 30 -20.33 18.13 11.39
N SER A 31 -21.04 17.03 11.08
CA SER A 31 -22.31 16.69 11.69
C SER A 31 -22.18 15.83 12.95
N ASP A 32 -21.12 15.01 13.05
CA ASP A 32 -20.92 14.06 14.15
C ASP A 32 -19.50 14.13 14.73
N GLY A 33 -18.93 13.07 15.31
CA GLY A 33 -17.56 13.13 15.82
C GLY A 33 -17.41 13.90 17.14
N SER A 34 -16.22 14.46 17.39
CA SER A 34 -15.81 15.02 18.69
C SER A 34 -15.22 16.42 18.55
N ALA A 35 -15.77 17.40 19.27
CA ALA A 35 -15.23 18.77 19.30
C ALA A 35 -14.55 19.05 20.64
N THR A 36 -13.34 19.62 20.59
CA THR A 36 -12.60 20.10 21.76
C THR A 36 -12.61 21.62 21.79
N SER A 37 -13.06 22.20 22.90
CA SER A 37 -13.08 23.66 23.09
C SER A 37 -11.71 24.22 23.54
N SER A 38 -11.57 25.53 23.47
CA SER A 38 -10.39 26.25 24.00
C SER A 38 -10.22 26.14 25.53
N SER A 39 -11.26 25.73 26.27
CA SER A 39 -11.16 25.38 27.69
C SER A 39 -10.65 23.96 27.93
N GLY A 40 -10.51 23.15 26.88
CA GLY A 40 -10.14 21.73 26.94
C GLY A 40 -11.32 20.79 27.18
N ASP A 41 -12.55 21.29 27.12
CA ASP A 41 -13.75 20.46 27.24
C ASP A 41 -13.98 19.70 25.92
N VAL A 42 -14.22 18.39 26.01
CA VAL A 42 -14.49 17.53 24.86
C VAL A 42 -15.97 17.16 24.85
N VAL A 43 -16.64 17.39 23.72
CA VAL A 43 -18.01 16.92 23.47
C VAL A 43 -17.97 15.83 22.41
N SER A 44 -18.50 14.65 22.73
CA SER A 44 -18.54 13.49 21.83
C SER A 44 -19.72 12.57 22.17
N PRO A 45 -20.56 12.15 21.21
CA PRO A 45 -20.63 12.71 19.86
C PRO A 45 -21.21 14.13 19.88
N ILE A 46 -20.85 14.97 18.91
CA ILE A 46 -21.59 16.21 18.66
C ILE A 46 -22.86 15.94 17.83
N SER A 47 -23.67 16.99 17.61
CA SER A 47 -24.84 16.95 16.73
C SER A 47 -24.85 18.22 15.89
N GLY A 48 -23.86 18.33 15.00
CA GLY A 48 -23.52 19.49 14.19
C GLY A 48 -24.71 20.06 13.44
N ASP A 49 -25.56 19.24 12.82
CA ASP A 49 -26.74 19.70 12.07
C ASP A 49 -27.77 20.46 12.92
N SER A 50 -27.70 20.31 14.24
CA SER A 50 -28.69 20.86 15.17
C SER A 50 -28.11 21.85 16.18
N ARG A 51 -26.79 21.85 16.36
CA ARG A 51 -26.11 22.60 17.43
C ARG A 51 -24.81 23.21 16.94
N GLN A 52 -24.56 24.42 17.43
CA GLN A 52 -23.32 25.12 17.25
C GLN A 52 -22.36 24.82 18.40
N TYR A 53 -21.11 24.54 18.07
CA TYR A 53 -19.99 24.36 19.00
C TYR A 53 -18.99 25.47 18.75
N SER A 54 -19.10 26.54 19.54
CA SER A 54 -18.22 27.70 19.47
C SER A 54 -16.92 27.47 20.24
N SER A 55 -15.88 28.22 19.88
CA SER A 55 -14.57 28.15 20.55
C SER A 55 -13.86 26.80 20.38
N THR A 56 -14.13 26.10 19.29
CA THR A 56 -13.50 24.83 18.94
C THR A 56 -12.07 25.06 18.50
N VAL A 57 -11.14 24.28 19.05
CA VAL A 57 -9.71 24.29 18.69
C VAL A 57 -9.28 23.01 18.00
N ASP A 58 -10.06 21.95 18.15
CA ASP A 58 -9.80 20.64 17.58
C ASP A 58 -11.12 19.92 17.30
N TYR A 59 -11.20 19.18 16.20
CA TYR A 59 -12.37 18.41 15.81
C TYR A 59 -11.95 17.10 15.14
N THR A 60 -12.58 15.99 15.52
CA THR A 60 -12.31 14.67 14.91
C THR A 60 -13.61 14.01 14.46
N GLU A 61 -13.59 13.50 13.24
CA GLU A 61 -14.70 12.79 12.59
C GLU A 61 -14.09 11.77 11.62
N SER A 62 -14.64 10.54 11.58
CA SER A 62 -14.19 9.48 10.66
C SER A 62 -12.67 9.26 10.60
N SER A 63 -11.99 9.25 11.77
CA SER A 63 -10.52 9.08 11.88
C SER A 63 -9.69 10.17 11.19
N PHE A 64 -10.30 11.33 10.97
CA PHE A 64 -9.70 12.50 10.40
C PHE A 64 -9.81 13.68 11.38
N ARG A 65 -8.75 14.49 11.46
CA ARG A 65 -8.60 15.51 12.49
C ARG A 65 -8.39 16.88 11.88
N MET A 66 -9.22 17.82 12.32
CA MET A 66 -9.06 19.24 12.11
C MET A 66 -8.41 19.88 13.35
N THR A 67 -7.37 20.68 13.15
CA THR A 67 -6.70 21.46 14.20
C THR A 67 -6.65 22.93 13.80
N VAL A 68 -7.03 23.80 14.73
CA VAL A 68 -7.00 25.26 14.56
C VAL A 68 -5.69 25.80 15.10
N GLU A 69 -4.99 26.59 14.29
CA GLU A 69 -3.74 27.22 14.66
C GLU A 69 -3.77 28.74 14.41
N PRO A 70 -3.01 29.54 15.18
CA PRO A 70 -2.13 29.14 16.28
C PRO A 70 -2.88 28.79 17.56
N THR A 71 -2.17 28.34 18.60
CA THR A 71 -2.78 28.10 19.92
C THR A 71 -3.50 29.36 20.42
N GLY A 72 -4.78 29.22 20.76
CA GLY A 72 -5.66 30.31 21.20
C GLY A 72 -6.58 30.84 20.08
N ALA A 73 -6.30 30.51 18.82
CA ALA A 73 -7.26 30.68 17.74
C ALA A 73 -8.42 29.70 17.92
N VAL A 74 -9.59 30.09 17.43
CA VAL A 74 -10.80 29.28 17.54
C VAL A 74 -11.67 29.37 16.30
N VAL A 75 -12.41 28.30 16.05
CA VAL A 75 -13.49 28.27 15.06
C VAL A 75 -14.82 27.89 15.72
N THR A 76 -15.87 27.97 14.93
CA THR A 76 -17.16 27.35 15.21
C THR A 76 -17.29 26.09 14.36
N VAL A 77 -17.81 25.01 14.95
CA VAL A 77 -18.19 23.78 14.24
C VAL A 77 -19.68 23.51 14.45
N GLY A 78 -20.37 23.00 13.43
CA GLY A 78 -21.79 22.65 13.45
C GLY A 78 -22.71 23.75 12.91
N LYS A 79 -23.97 23.75 13.32
CA LYS A 79 -25.04 24.58 12.76
C LYS A 79 -24.75 26.08 12.92
N TYR A 80 -24.52 26.77 11.81
CA TYR A 80 -24.13 28.19 11.82
C TYR A 80 -25.08 29.10 11.03
N TYR A 81 -25.28 28.87 9.73
CA TYR A 81 -26.06 29.74 8.84
C TYR A 81 -27.58 29.59 8.97
N SER A 82 -28.09 29.30 10.17
CA SER A 82 -29.49 28.97 10.47
C SER A 82 -30.08 27.72 9.77
N GLU A 83 -29.35 27.12 8.83
CA GLU A 83 -29.66 25.87 8.16
C GLU A 83 -29.40 24.62 9.03
N SER A 84 -29.85 23.45 8.59
CA SER A 84 -29.63 22.16 9.28
C SER A 84 -28.47 21.39 8.65
N GLU A 85 -27.29 22.01 8.63
CA GLU A 85 -26.06 21.44 8.06
C GLU A 85 -24.88 21.85 8.95
N GLY A 86 -24.00 20.89 9.21
CA GLY A 86 -22.74 21.11 9.91
C GLY A 86 -21.78 21.92 9.04
N VAL A 87 -21.16 22.95 9.59
CA VAL A 87 -20.09 23.68 8.90
C VAL A 87 -18.94 23.95 9.86
N VAL A 88 -17.76 24.21 9.32
CA VAL A 88 -16.73 24.95 10.05
C VAL A 88 -16.76 26.41 9.63
N HIS A 89 -16.72 27.31 10.61
CA HIS A 89 -16.67 28.75 10.38
C HIS A 89 -15.63 29.40 11.28
N GLY A 90 -14.70 30.14 10.69
CA GLY A 90 -13.60 30.80 11.40
C GLY A 90 -13.29 32.17 10.84
N HIS A 91 -12.51 32.95 11.59
CA HIS A 91 -12.02 34.23 11.14
C HIS A 91 -10.48 34.24 11.07
N TRP A 92 -9.92 34.84 10.02
CA TRP A 92 -8.47 34.93 9.86
C TRP A 92 -7.87 36.02 10.73
N SER A 93 -6.70 35.73 11.33
CA SER A 93 -5.89 36.74 12.04
C SER A 93 -5.42 37.84 11.08
N ALA A 94 -5.10 37.48 9.83
CA ALA A 94 -4.68 38.39 8.77
C ALA A 94 -5.76 39.43 8.42
N GLY A 95 -7.03 39.07 8.59
CA GLY A 95 -8.18 39.98 8.49
C GLY A 95 -8.43 40.83 9.75
N GLY A 96 -7.63 40.67 10.81
CA GLY A 96 -7.72 41.43 12.05
C GLY A 96 -8.56 40.81 13.17
N ALA A 97 -8.88 39.51 13.09
CA ALA A 97 -9.62 38.83 14.17
C ALA A 97 -8.75 38.61 15.41
N SER A 98 -9.27 38.94 16.59
CA SER A 98 -8.51 38.89 17.86
C SER A 98 -8.17 37.47 18.34
N ASN A 99 -9.00 36.47 18.01
CA ASN A 99 -8.74 35.04 18.20
C ASN A 99 -8.71 34.35 16.83
N GLY A 100 -8.19 35.05 15.82
CA GLY A 100 -8.19 34.58 14.44
C GLY A 100 -7.22 33.43 14.22
N MET A 101 -7.58 32.56 13.29
CA MET A 101 -6.71 31.48 12.83
C MET A 101 -5.69 32.00 11.81
N ASP A 102 -4.50 31.41 11.82
CA ASP A 102 -3.50 31.53 10.75
C ASP A 102 -3.60 30.32 9.82
N ARG A 103 -3.98 29.16 10.38
CA ARG A 103 -4.06 27.89 9.66
C ARG A 103 -5.19 27.03 10.21
N LEU A 104 -5.98 26.46 9.30
CA LEU A 104 -6.96 25.42 9.59
C LEU A 104 -6.49 24.12 8.95
N LEU A 105 -5.94 23.21 9.76
CA LEU A 105 -5.18 22.04 9.33
C LEU A 105 -6.00 20.77 9.42
N PHE A 106 -5.94 19.91 8.39
CA PHE A 106 -6.63 18.63 8.32
C PHE A 106 -5.66 17.49 8.01
N ARG A 107 -5.77 16.36 8.74
CA ARG A 107 -4.93 15.16 8.58
C ARG A 107 -5.67 13.89 8.98
N ALA A 108 -5.30 12.75 8.37
CA ALA A 108 -5.66 11.43 8.88
C ALA A 108 -4.97 11.17 10.23
N GLU A 109 -5.70 10.63 11.21
CA GLU A 109 -5.13 10.29 12.52
C GLU A 109 -4.10 9.15 12.43
N SER A 110 -4.20 8.30 11.40
CA SER A 110 -3.26 7.23 11.10
C SER A 110 -1.90 7.74 10.60
N GLY A 111 -1.87 8.90 9.94
CA GLY A 111 -0.70 9.41 9.21
C GLY A 111 -0.47 8.77 7.83
N GLU A 112 -1.40 7.94 7.37
CA GLU A 112 -1.46 7.42 6.01
C GLU A 112 -1.77 8.53 5.00
N THR A 113 -1.52 8.25 3.73
CA THR A 113 -1.90 9.14 2.62
C THR A 113 -3.38 8.99 2.29
N PHE A 114 -3.95 10.05 1.73
CA PHE A 114 -5.32 10.09 1.24
C PHE A 114 -5.41 11.04 0.04
N ASP A 115 -6.49 10.91 -0.70
CA ASP A 115 -6.87 11.78 -1.81
C ASP A 115 -7.99 12.71 -1.35
N LEU A 116 -7.88 13.99 -1.68
CA LEU A 116 -8.89 15.01 -1.37
C LEU A 116 -9.42 15.56 -2.69
N ASN A 117 -10.64 15.18 -3.05
CA ASN A 117 -11.14 15.39 -4.40
C ASN A 117 -12.15 16.55 -4.49
N TYR A 118 -12.80 16.90 -3.37
CA TYR A 118 -13.91 17.85 -3.38
C TYR A 118 -14.18 18.46 -2.02
N TYR A 119 -14.63 19.72 -2.02
CA TYR A 119 -15.25 20.34 -0.86
C TYR A 119 -16.24 21.45 -1.22
N VAL A 120 -17.05 21.85 -0.25
CA VAL A 120 -18.02 22.93 -0.37
C VAL A 120 -17.54 24.18 0.37
N LEU A 121 -17.34 25.28 -0.36
CA LEU A 121 -17.02 26.58 0.22
C LEU A 121 -18.31 27.35 0.52
N THR A 122 -18.45 27.82 1.76
CA THR A 122 -19.67 28.52 2.24
C THR A 122 -19.42 29.98 2.64
N SER A 123 -18.16 30.39 2.74
CA SER A 123 -17.78 31.79 2.87
C SER A 123 -16.28 31.95 2.63
N ASN A 124 -15.92 32.97 1.86
CA ASN A 124 -14.56 33.50 1.77
C ASN A 124 -14.68 35.00 1.49
N THR A 125 -14.77 35.79 2.57
CA THR A 125 -15.13 37.23 2.47
C THR A 125 -14.16 38.14 3.22
N GLU A 126 -13.87 39.31 2.64
CA GLU A 126 -13.12 40.39 3.29
C GLU A 126 -13.88 40.99 4.48
N ASN A 127 -15.22 41.05 4.37
CA ASN A 127 -16.10 41.61 5.39
C ASN A 127 -17.04 40.52 5.91
N GLY A 128 -17.08 40.33 7.23
CA GLY A 128 -17.93 39.30 7.82
C GLY A 128 -19.42 39.54 7.57
N GLY A 129 -20.18 38.46 7.35
CA GLY A 129 -21.63 38.54 7.11
C GLY A 129 -22.03 39.24 5.81
N SER A 130 -21.11 39.40 4.85
CA SER A 130 -21.29 40.23 3.66
C SER A 130 -20.95 39.47 2.38
N ALA A 131 -21.26 40.06 1.22
CA ALA A 131 -20.77 39.57 -0.07
C ALA A 131 -19.23 39.67 -0.15
N ALA A 132 -18.62 38.77 -0.91
CA ALA A 132 -17.19 38.79 -1.19
C ALA A 132 -16.83 39.95 -2.13
N THR A 133 -15.62 40.47 -1.98
CA THR A 133 -15.16 41.67 -2.70
C THR A 133 -14.29 41.35 -3.90
N GLY A 134 -13.80 40.11 -4.02
CA GLY A 134 -12.80 39.72 -5.01
C GLY A 134 -11.35 39.90 -4.52
N ASN A 135 -11.16 40.52 -3.35
CA ASN A 135 -9.85 40.81 -2.77
C ASN A 135 -9.39 39.74 -1.77
N GLU A 136 -10.17 38.68 -1.59
CA GLU A 136 -9.87 37.64 -0.61
C GLU A 136 -8.62 36.85 -1.00
N ASP A 137 -7.59 36.87 -0.15
CA ASP A 137 -6.34 36.12 -0.32
C ASP A 137 -6.32 34.93 0.65
N THR A 138 -7.27 34.01 0.49
CA THR A 138 -7.28 32.69 1.14
C THR A 138 -6.78 31.63 0.17
N TYR A 139 -6.02 30.66 0.68
CA TYR A 139 -5.39 29.61 -0.09
C TYR A 139 -5.70 28.25 0.52
N ILE A 140 -5.81 27.23 -0.33
CA ILE A 140 -5.74 25.83 0.05
C ILE A 140 -4.33 25.31 -0.27
N VAL A 141 -3.80 24.48 0.61
CA VAL A 141 -2.45 23.94 0.54
C VAL A 141 -2.48 22.44 0.71
N ALA A 142 -1.84 21.73 -0.21
CA ALA A 142 -1.65 20.28 -0.17
C ALA A 142 -0.25 19.94 0.35
N SER A 143 -0.10 18.81 1.04
CA SER A 143 1.19 18.40 1.61
C SER A 143 1.40 16.88 1.59
N ARG A 144 2.35 16.44 0.77
CA ARG A 144 2.76 15.03 0.65
C ARG A 144 3.54 14.49 1.86
N ASP A 145 4.24 15.34 2.60
CA ASP A 145 4.98 14.94 3.82
C ASP A 145 4.20 15.24 5.12
N GLY A 146 3.04 15.91 5.00
CA GLY A 146 2.20 16.32 6.11
C GLY A 146 2.74 17.54 6.87
N VAL A 147 3.77 18.22 6.38
CA VAL A 147 4.43 19.35 7.07
C VAL A 147 4.68 20.53 6.14
N THR A 148 5.20 20.28 4.94
CA THR A 148 5.58 21.30 3.95
C THR A 148 4.60 21.33 2.79
N ALA A 149 4.38 22.51 2.23
CA ALA A 149 3.50 22.68 1.08
C ALA A 149 4.12 21.99 -0.16
N SER A 150 3.42 21.00 -0.72
CA SER A 150 3.76 20.41 -2.02
C SER A 150 3.02 21.11 -3.16
N PHE A 151 1.83 21.63 -2.89
CA PHE A 151 1.04 22.43 -3.81
C PHE A 151 0.24 23.49 -3.06
N ARG A 152 -0.03 24.62 -3.71
CA ARG A 152 -0.77 25.74 -3.13
C ARG A 152 -1.53 26.46 -4.22
N SER A 153 -2.80 26.76 -3.95
CA SER A 153 -3.64 27.52 -4.87
C SER A 153 -4.55 28.49 -4.14
N LYS A 154 -4.83 29.61 -4.81
CA LYS A 154 -5.71 30.66 -4.30
C LYS A 154 -7.16 30.23 -4.46
N LEU A 155 -7.95 30.41 -3.41
CA LEU A 155 -9.38 30.12 -3.45
C LEU A 155 -10.16 31.20 -4.22
N PRO A 156 -11.28 30.83 -4.85
CA PRO A 156 -12.24 31.81 -5.34
C PRO A 156 -12.85 32.58 -4.16
N SER A 157 -13.27 33.81 -4.43
CA SER A 157 -14.14 34.58 -3.54
C SER A 157 -15.50 33.90 -3.41
N GLU A 158 -16.09 33.94 -2.22
CA GLU A 158 -17.42 33.37 -1.99
C GLU A 158 -18.20 34.16 -0.95
N ASP A 159 -19.44 34.48 -1.30
CA ASP A 159 -20.35 35.26 -0.46
C ASP A 159 -20.63 34.54 0.86
N TRP A 160 -21.05 35.31 1.86
CA TRP A 160 -21.39 34.76 3.17
C TRP A 160 -22.68 33.93 3.13
N GLY A 161 -22.56 32.64 3.50
CA GLY A 161 -23.69 31.77 3.78
C GLY A 161 -23.98 30.79 2.65
N ILE A 162 -25.09 30.05 2.80
CA ILE A 162 -25.46 28.95 1.89
C ILE A 162 -26.84 29.12 1.26
N SER A 163 -27.51 30.26 1.53
CA SER A 163 -28.91 30.49 1.14
C SER A 163 -29.09 30.77 -0.35
N ASP A 164 -28.06 31.27 -1.03
CA ASP A 164 -28.10 31.61 -2.46
C ASP A 164 -27.42 30.54 -3.34
N GLY A 165 -27.18 29.35 -2.76
CA GLY A 165 -26.37 28.28 -3.32
C GLY A 165 -25.09 28.09 -2.51
N VAL A 166 -24.35 27.03 -2.84
CA VAL A 166 -23.01 26.76 -2.30
C VAL A 166 -22.01 26.71 -3.43
N ARG A 167 -20.74 27.04 -3.14
CA ARG A 167 -19.67 26.93 -4.13
C ARG A 167 -18.97 25.59 -4.03
N GLU A 168 -19.18 24.77 -5.04
CA GLU A 168 -18.56 23.46 -5.21
C GLU A 168 -17.13 23.62 -5.75
N ILE A 169 -16.16 23.05 -5.03
CA ILE A 169 -14.75 23.08 -5.41
C ILE A 169 -14.29 21.65 -5.69
N TYR A 170 -13.88 21.42 -6.93
CA TYR A 170 -13.26 20.19 -7.41
C TYR A 170 -11.75 20.35 -7.36
N LEU A 171 -11.06 19.32 -6.90
CA LEU A 171 -9.61 19.35 -6.69
C LEU A 171 -8.93 18.48 -7.72
N GLY A 172 -7.83 19.00 -8.28
CA GLY A 172 -7.00 18.27 -9.22
C GLY A 172 -6.03 17.30 -8.54
N PRO A 173 -5.23 16.56 -9.33
CA PRO A 173 -4.35 15.49 -8.84
C PRO A 173 -3.20 15.97 -7.95
N GLU A 174 -3.02 17.28 -7.80
CA GLU A 174 -2.10 17.83 -6.80
C GLU A 174 -2.52 17.54 -5.35
N PHE A 175 -3.78 17.14 -5.15
CA PHE A 175 -4.35 16.76 -3.85
C PHE A 175 -4.39 15.24 -3.61
N ASP A 176 -3.79 14.44 -4.50
CA ASP A 176 -3.72 12.98 -4.39
C ASP A 176 -2.47 12.53 -3.63
N GLY A 177 -2.62 11.48 -2.84
CA GLY A 177 -1.57 10.86 -2.05
C GLY A 177 -0.96 11.82 -1.03
N ILE A 178 -1.76 12.74 -0.48
CA ILE A 178 -1.30 13.74 0.50
C ILE A 178 -1.47 13.21 1.92
N LYS A 179 -0.68 13.73 2.86
CA LYS A 179 -0.78 13.42 4.29
C LYS A 179 -1.49 14.52 5.09
N ALA A 180 -1.62 15.70 4.51
CA ALA A 180 -2.29 16.83 5.10
C ALA A 180 -2.75 17.81 4.02
N PHE A 181 -3.82 18.53 4.32
CA PHE A 181 -4.12 19.79 3.66
C PHE A 181 -4.47 20.86 4.71
N TRP A 182 -4.38 22.13 4.33
CA TRP A 182 -4.83 23.21 5.19
C TRP A 182 -5.27 24.43 4.40
N PHE A 183 -6.00 25.30 5.09
CA PHE A 183 -6.30 26.64 4.62
C PHE A 183 -5.48 27.66 5.38
N GLU A 184 -5.08 28.72 4.69
CA GLU A 184 -4.35 29.87 5.23
C GLU A 184 -4.77 31.15 4.50
N SER A 185 -4.56 32.32 5.12
CA SER A 185 -4.80 33.62 4.50
C SER A 185 -3.59 34.54 4.62
N GLU A 186 -3.28 35.28 3.55
CA GLU A 186 -2.22 36.28 3.51
C GLU A 186 -2.71 37.71 3.78
N GLY A 187 -4.02 37.89 3.97
CA GLY A 187 -4.68 39.19 4.06
C GLY A 187 -5.95 39.22 3.22
N GLY A 188 -6.65 40.36 3.21
CA GLY A 188 -7.82 40.56 2.34
C GLY A 188 -9.04 39.68 2.63
N THR A 189 -8.94 38.71 3.54
CA THR A 189 -10.04 37.85 3.99
C THR A 189 -10.21 37.97 5.50
N TYR A 190 -11.45 38.17 5.95
CA TYR A 190 -11.82 38.11 7.36
C TYR A 190 -12.51 36.79 7.71
N CYS A 191 -13.48 36.35 6.91
CA CYS A 191 -14.27 35.15 7.20
C CYS A 191 -13.95 34.00 6.25
N PHE A 192 -13.93 32.80 6.82
CA PHE A 192 -13.85 31.55 6.09
C PHE A 192 -14.89 30.58 6.63
N GLY A 193 -15.63 29.97 5.71
CA GLY A 193 -16.62 28.96 6.00
C GLY A 193 -16.49 27.82 5.00
N MET A 194 -16.53 26.59 5.50
CA MET A 194 -16.51 25.38 4.69
C MET A 194 -17.53 24.40 5.23
N ASP A 195 -18.18 23.70 4.33
CA ASP A 195 -19.04 22.55 4.60
C ASP A 195 -18.27 21.27 4.21
N LYS A 196 -18.97 20.20 3.85
CA LYS A 196 -18.43 18.86 3.61
C LYS A 196 -17.27 18.81 2.64
N PHE A 197 -16.40 17.83 2.83
CA PHE A 197 -15.38 17.42 1.87
C PHE A 197 -15.27 15.90 1.76
N TYR A 198 -14.73 15.45 0.64
CA TYR A 198 -14.69 14.04 0.24
C TYR A 198 -13.24 13.54 0.32
N VAL A 199 -13.03 12.47 1.09
CA VAL A 199 -11.72 11.83 1.27
C VAL A 199 -11.77 10.44 0.67
N ASN A 200 -10.85 10.12 -0.24
CA ASN A 200 -10.81 8.85 -0.99
C ASN A 200 -12.17 8.48 -1.62
N LEU A 201 -12.95 9.50 -1.99
CA LEU A 201 -14.24 9.35 -2.64
C LEU A 201 -14.26 10.22 -3.88
N THR A 202 -14.89 9.72 -4.92
CA THR A 202 -15.16 10.49 -6.11
C THR A 202 -16.15 11.62 -5.78
N PRO A 203 -15.84 12.86 -6.20
CA PRO A 203 -16.72 14.00 -6.07
C PRO A 203 -18.10 13.76 -6.67
N PRO A 204 -19.15 14.41 -6.14
CA PRO A 204 -20.46 14.37 -6.76
C PRO A 204 -20.44 15.14 -8.10
N PRO A 205 -21.30 14.78 -9.08
CA PRO A 205 -21.49 15.60 -10.27
C PRO A 205 -21.91 17.04 -9.91
N PRO A 206 -21.46 18.06 -10.66
CA PRO A 206 -21.78 19.45 -10.38
C PRO A 206 -23.28 19.70 -10.30
N SER A 207 -23.70 20.37 -9.22
CA SER A 207 -25.08 20.84 -9.08
C SER A 207 -25.29 22.21 -9.73
N THR A 208 -24.20 22.92 -10.04
CA THR A 208 -24.21 24.24 -10.69
C THR A 208 -23.54 24.22 -12.08
N PRO A 209 -23.87 25.16 -12.99
CA PRO A 209 -23.30 25.20 -14.35
C PRO A 209 -21.84 25.62 -14.41
N ASP A 210 -21.32 26.28 -13.36
CA ASP A 210 -19.98 26.89 -13.31
C ASP A 210 -19.15 26.32 -12.13
N PRO A 211 -18.90 25.00 -12.11
CA PRO A 211 -18.04 24.38 -11.10
C PRO A 211 -16.61 24.91 -11.20
N ILE A 212 -15.91 24.98 -10.06
CA ILE A 212 -14.54 25.47 -10.00
C ILE A 212 -13.59 24.32 -9.75
N VAL A 213 -12.54 24.26 -10.57
CA VAL A 213 -11.40 23.37 -10.38
C VAL A 213 -10.26 24.14 -9.75
N VAL A 214 -9.70 23.61 -8.68
CA VAL A 214 -8.48 24.10 -8.04
C VAL A 214 -7.39 23.05 -8.22
N GLY A 215 -6.36 23.40 -8.99
CA GLY A 215 -5.34 22.45 -9.44
C GLY A 215 -5.24 22.45 -10.96
N SER A 216 -4.58 21.44 -11.50
CA SER A 216 -4.68 21.10 -12.91
C SER A 216 -5.90 20.22 -13.18
N GLY A 217 -6.17 19.93 -14.46
CA GLY A 217 -7.29 19.09 -14.88
C GLY A 217 -8.60 19.84 -15.11
N THR A 218 -9.66 19.06 -15.24
CA THR A 218 -11.04 19.49 -15.47
C THR A 218 -11.98 18.89 -14.43
N VAL A 219 -13.23 19.36 -14.39
CA VAL A 219 -14.24 18.74 -13.53
C VAL A 219 -14.54 17.32 -13.95
N ASP A 220 -14.51 17.04 -15.26
CA ASP A 220 -14.70 15.69 -15.79
C ASP A 220 -13.57 14.79 -15.28
N ASP A 221 -12.31 15.25 -15.30
CA ASP A 221 -11.17 14.53 -14.74
C ASP A 221 -11.34 14.27 -13.23
N ALA A 222 -11.96 15.19 -12.50
CA ALA A 222 -12.17 15.06 -11.06
C ALA A 222 -13.35 14.16 -10.68
N ILE A 223 -14.33 13.95 -11.56
CA ILE A 223 -15.54 13.12 -11.29
C ILE A 223 -15.50 11.74 -11.95
N GLU A 224 -14.58 11.50 -12.87
CA GLU A 224 -14.36 10.18 -13.43
C GLU A 224 -13.54 9.35 -12.43
N GLU A 225 -14.06 8.19 -12.02
CA GLU A 225 -13.24 7.18 -11.34
C GLU A 225 -12.07 6.85 -12.27
N PRO A 226 -10.83 6.80 -11.76
CA PRO A 226 -9.72 6.38 -12.60
C PRO A 226 -10.03 4.99 -13.16
N THR A 227 -9.84 4.83 -14.47
CA THR A 227 -10.15 3.55 -15.10
C THR A 227 -9.11 2.53 -14.65
N ASP A 228 -9.56 1.41 -14.12
CA ASP A 228 -8.77 0.21 -13.83
C ASP A 228 -9.40 -0.90 -14.67
N SER A 229 -8.87 -1.08 -15.88
CA SER A 229 -9.49 -1.88 -16.93
C SER A 229 -9.35 -3.38 -16.70
N ASP A 230 -8.34 -3.83 -15.94
CA ASP A 230 -8.15 -5.23 -15.59
C ASP A 230 -8.48 -5.59 -14.14
N GLY A 231 -8.72 -4.58 -13.29
CA GLY A 231 -9.17 -4.73 -11.91
C GLY A 231 -8.06 -5.16 -10.96
N ASP A 232 -6.79 -4.92 -11.29
CA ASP A 232 -5.64 -5.29 -10.45
C ASP A 232 -5.37 -4.31 -9.29
N GLY A 233 -6.12 -3.19 -9.26
CA GLY A 233 -6.01 -2.14 -8.25
C GLY A 233 -5.02 -1.03 -8.62
N THR A 234 -4.45 -1.06 -9.82
CA THR A 234 -3.63 0.00 -10.41
C THR A 234 -4.42 0.70 -11.51
N ASN A 235 -4.44 2.03 -11.49
CA ASN A 235 -5.13 2.80 -12.53
C ASN A 235 -4.42 2.68 -13.88
N ASP A 236 -5.18 2.69 -14.98
CA ASP A 236 -4.68 2.50 -16.36
C ASP A 236 -3.57 3.50 -16.75
N GLU A 237 -3.54 4.68 -16.14
CA GLU A 237 -2.52 5.71 -16.39
C GLU A 237 -1.18 5.42 -15.72
N ASP A 238 -1.20 4.70 -14.60
CA ASP A 238 -0.04 4.32 -13.81
C ASP A 238 0.39 2.86 -14.07
N ASP A 239 -0.47 2.07 -14.70
CA ASP A 239 -0.23 0.68 -15.05
C ASP A 239 0.50 0.54 -16.40
N PRO A 240 1.70 -0.07 -16.45
CA PRO A 240 2.37 -0.42 -17.71
C PRO A 240 1.60 -1.42 -18.60
N PHE A 241 0.69 -2.21 -18.03
CA PHE A 241 -0.10 -3.25 -18.68
C PHE A 241 -1.60 -3.15 -18.33
N PRO A 242 -2.28 -2.04 -18.67
CA PRO A 242 -3.61 -1.68 -18.18
C PRO A 242 -4.75 -2.61 -18.64
N ASN A 243 -4.47 -3.74 -19.27
CA ASN A 243 -5.50 -4.70 -19.66
C ASN A 243 -5.18 -6.12 -19.17
N ALA A 244 -4.12 -6.28 -18.36
CA ALA A 244 -3.62 -7.58 -17.94
C ALA A 244 -3.14 -7.58 -16.50
N VAL A 245 -3.82 -8.36 -15.65
CA VAL A 245 -3.36 -8.63 -14.29
C VAL A 245 -1.98 -9.30 -14.35
N THR A 246 -0.92 -8.56 -14.02
CA THR A 246 0.47 -9.01 -14.21
C THR A 246 1.19 -9.44 -12.94
N LEU A 247 0.57 -9.28 -11.77
CA LEU A 247 1.18 -9.61 -10.49
C LEU A 247 0.20 -10.36 -9.58
N GLU A 248 0.67 -11.48 -9.00
CA GLU A 248 -0.08 -12.21 -7.97
C GLU A 248 0.84 -12.59 -6.80
N GLN A 249 0.36 -12.40 -5.57
CA GLN A 249 1.09 -12.77 -4.35
C GLN A 249 0.33 -13.80 -3.54
N ASN A 250 1.01 -14.90 -3.19
CA ASN A 250 0.40 -15.97 -2.40
C ASN A 250 1.42 -16.55 -1.42
N GLY A 251 1.10 -16.51 -0.12
CA GLY A 251 1.89 -17.20 0.91
C GLY A 251 3.36 -16.77 1.05
N GLY A 252 3.71 -15.55 0.63
CA GLY A 252 5.09 -15.02 0.65
C GLY A 252 5.89 -15.26 -0.63
N SER A 253 5.25 -15.78 -1.66
CA SER A 253 5.80 -15.88 -3.02
C SER A 253 5.12 -14.89 -3.95
N ILE A 254 5.84 -14.46 -4.99
CA ILE A 254 5.39 -13.45 -5.95
C ILE A 254 5.49 -14.05 -7.35
N LEU A 255 4.39 -14.01 -8.10
CA LEU A 255 4.32 -14.32 -9.53
C LEU A 255 4.16 -13.00 -10.28
N GLU A 256 5.04 -12.74 -11.24
CA GLU A 256 4.99 -11.59 -12.13
C GLU A 256 5.06 -12.05 -13.58
N THR A 257 4.28 -11.42 -14.44
CA THR A 257 4.34 -11.60 -15.89
C THR A 257 4.62 -10.27 -16.59
N THR A 258 5.45 -10.30 -17.63
CA THR A 258 5.72 -9.13 -18.47
C THR A 258 5.33 -9.45 -19.91
N PRO A 259 4.16 -8.97 -20.35
CA PRO A 259 3.77 -9.03 -21.75
C PRO A 259 4.73 -8.27 -22.67
N GLY A 260 4.77 -8.67 -23.95
CA GLY A 260 5.61 -8.01 -24.96
C GLY A 260 5.13 -6.61 -25.36
N THR A 261 3.88 -6.26 -25.05
CA THR A 261 3.24 -4.99 -25.38
C THR A 261 2.31 -4.54 -24.25
N ALA A 262 2.22 -3.23 -24.02
CA ALA A 262 1.32 -2.64 -23.01
C ALA A 262 -0.17 -2.93 -23.26
N THR A 263 -0.57 -3.21 -24.51
CA THR A 263 -1.97 -3.52 -24.86
C THR A 263 -2.32 -5.00 -24.78
N SER A 264 -1.47 -5.81 -24.14
CA SER A 264 -1.78 -7.23 -23.93
C SER A 264 -2.90 -7.37 -22.91
N SER A 265 -3.77 -8.36 -23.12
CA SER A 265 -4.82 -8.74 -22.16
C SER A 265 -4.52 -10.08 -21.45
N CYS A 266 -3.31 -10.62 -21.63
CA CYS A 266 -2.91 -11.92 -21.10
C CYS A 266 -2.73 -11.83 -19.58
N SER A 267 -3.76 -12.21 -18.84
CA SER A 267 -3.90 -11.95 -17.40
C SER A 267 -3.67 -13.20 -16.58
N ILE A 268 -3.05 -13.06 -15.40
CA ILE A 268 -3.00 -14.11 -14.39
C ILE A 268 -4.40 -14.32 -13.81
N MET A 269 -4.97 -15.52 -13.99
CA MET A 269 -6.33 -15.83 -13.49
C MET A 269 -6.34 -16.60 -12.18
N ASN A 270 -5.33 -17.45 -11.96
CA ASN A 270 -5.16 -18.22 -10.73
C ASN A 270 -3.70 -18.59 -10.59
N GLY A 271 -3.08 -18.29 -9.45
CA GLY A 271 -1.75 -18.72 -9.08
C GLY A 271 -1.80 -19.45 -7.74
N SER A 272 -1.42 -20.72 -7.75
CA SER A 272 -1.41 -21.53 -6.54
C SER A 272 -0.10 -22.27 -6.37
N PHE A 273 0.37 -22.31 -5.12
CA PHE A 273 1.43 -23.21 -4.75
C PHE A 273 0.83 -24.58 -4.45
N ASN A 274 1.20 -25.57 -5.25
CA ASN A 274 0.80 -26.95 -5.00
C ASN A 274 1.92 -27.68 -4.23
N PRO A 275 1.77 -27.89 -2.90
CA PRO A 275 2.74 -28.64 -2.11
C PRO A 275 2.64 -30.16 -2.32
N ASN A 276 1.60 -30.64 -3.01
CA ASN A 276 1.30 -32.06 -3.21
C ASN A 276 1.58 -32.53 -4.62
N LEU A 277 2.56 -31.91 -5.28
CA LEU A 277 3.02 -32.32 -6.60
C LEU A 277 3.10 -33.85 -6.74
N PRO A 278 2.61 -34.44 -7.84
CA PRO A 278 2.83 -35.85 -8.12
C PRO A 278 4.34 -36.10 -8.26
N LEU A 279 4.98 -36.55 -7.19
CA LEU A 279 6.39 -36.99 -7.11
C LEU A 279 6.70 -38.21 -8.02
N GLN A 280 5.76 -38.64 -8.87
CA GLN A 280 5.79 -39.95 -9.51
C GLN A 280 6.77 -40.06 -10.68
N ALA A 281 7.29 -38.94 -11.23
CA ALA A 281 8.23 -38.97 -12.35
C ALA A 281 9.35 -37.92 -12.29
N ILE A 282 9.93 -37.69 -11.09
CA ILE A 282 11.17 -36.90 -11.00
C ILE A 282 12.26 -37.60 -11.84
N PRO A 283 12.90 -36.91 -12.80
CA PRO A 283 13.92 -37.51 -13.65
C PRO A 283 15.05 -38.12 -12.80
N ALA A 284 15.57 -39.27 -13.26
CA ALA A 284 16.63 -39.97 -12.53
C ALA A 284 17.84 -39.05 -12.30
N GLY A 285 18.26 -38.93 -11.04
CA GLY A 285 19.35 -38.03 -10.66
C GLY A 285 18.94 -36.58 -10.52
N ILE A 286 17.64 -36.26 -10.40
CA ILE A 286 17.15 -34.94 -9.99
C ILE A 286 16.51 -35.05 -8.60
N THR A 287 16.70 -34.02 -7.78
CA THR A 287 15.98 -33.81 -6.51
C THR A 287 15.15 -32.54 -6.64
N GLY A 288 13.82 -32.66 -6.57
CA GLY A 288 12.91 -31.51 -6.59
C GLY A 288 12.88 -30.73 -5.26
N ILE A 289 12.40 -29.49 -5.30
CA ILE A 289 12.15 -28.67 -4.09
C ILE A 289 10.90 -29.09 -3.29
N GLY A 290 10.12 -30.07 -3.80
CA GLY A 290 8.96 -30.62 -3.13
C GLY A 290 7.67 -29.78 -3.25
N ARG A 291 7.63 -28.79 -4.14
CA ARG A 291 6.46 -27.95 -4.47
C ARG A 291 6.51 -27.46 -5.92
N ALA A 292 5.37 -27.07 -6.49
CA ALA A 292 5.27 -26.33 -7.75
C ALA A 292 4.47 -25.05 -7.56
N ILE A 293 4.64 -24.16 -8.53
CA ILE A 293 3.65 -23.13 -8.81
C ILE A 293 2.80 -23.66 -9.97
N GLU A 294 1.49 -23.58 -9.83
CA GLU A 294 0.53 -23.87 -10.88
C GLU A 294 -0.25 -22.59 -11.11
N PHE A 295 -0.13 -22.04 -12.31
CA PHE A 295 -0.90 -20.87 -12.70
C PHE A 295 -1.46 -20.98 -14.12
N THR A 296 -2.44 -20.13 -14.40
CA THR A 296 -3.05 -20.03 -15.73
C THR A 296 -3.08 -18.58 -16.15
N LEU A 297 -2.63 -18.33 -17.38
CA LEU A 297 -2.84 -17.05 -18.05
C LEU A 297 -4.02 -17.20 -19.01
N GLU A 298 -4.96 -16.27 -19.00
CA GLU A 298 -6.10 -16.25 -19.91
C GLU A 298 -6.19 -14.93 -20.67
N SER A 299 -7.05 -14.89 -21.69
CA SER A 299 -7.25 -13.72 -22.55
C SER A 299 -5.99 -13.27 -23.29
N CYS A 300 -5.06 -14.18 -23.52
CA CYS A 300 -3.86 -13.93 -24.30
C CYS A 300 -4.19 -13.85 -25.79
N ALA A 301 -3.43 -13.06 -26.55
CA ALA A 301 -3.49 -13.15 -28.00
C ALA A 301 -2.96 -14.52 -28.45
N VAL A 302 -3.58 -15.10 -29.50
CA VAL A 302 -3.20 -16.44 -29.96
C VAL A 302 -1.74 -16.46 -30.41
N GLY A 303 -0.91 -17.31 -29.78
CA GLY A 303 0.54 -17.39 -30.00
C GLY A 303 1.37 -16.30 -29.32
N GLU A 304 0.79 -15.54 -28.38
CA GLU A 304 1.49 -14.52 -27.61
C GLU A 304 2.59 -15.11 -26.72
N SER A 305 3.68 -14.38 -26.55
CA SER A 305 4.77 -14.73 -25.65
C SER A 305 4.85 -13.79 -24.46
N ILE A 306 4.98 -14.37 -23.27
CA ILE A 306 5.02 -13.67 -21.98
C ILE A 306 6.31 -14.05 -21.24
N GLN A 307 7.02 -13.07 -20.69
CA GLN A 307 8.10 -13.35 -19.74
C GLN A 307 7.50 -13.58 -18.36
N VAL A 308 7.90 -14.65 -17.70
CA VAL A 308 7.43 -15.02 -16.37
C VAL A 308 8.59 -14.89 -15.39
N SER A 309 8.32 -14.29 -14.23
CA SER A 309 9.19 -14.21 -13.07
C SER A 309 8.46 -14.78 -11.86
N VAL A 310 9.08 -15.72 -11.15
CA VAL A 310 8.51 -16.26 -9.91
C VAL A 310 9.52 -16.19 -8.78
N ASP A 311 9.18 -15.47 -7.72
CA ASP A 311 9.92 -15.45 -6.46
C ASP A 311 9.35 -16.50 -5.52
N LEU A 312 10.15 -17.52 -5.21
CA LEU A 312 9.78 -18.59 -4.28
C LEU A 312 9.83 -18.17 -2.80
N GLY A 313 10.36 -16.97 -2.49
CA GLY A 313 10.53 -16.46 -1.13
C GLY A 313 11.66 -17.12 -0.33
N GLU A 314 12.37 -18.09 -0.92
CA GLU A 314 13.49 -18.80 -0.31
C GLU A 314 14.65 -18.94 -1.32
N ASP A 315 15.87 -18.63 -0.89
CA ASP A 315 17.05 -18.74 -1.75
C ASP A 315 17.28 -20.18 -2.23
N LEU A 316 17.44 -20.34 -3.53
CA LEU A 316 17.75 -21.63 -4.16
C LEU A 316 19.25 -21.92 -4.12
N LEU A 317 19.61 -23.20 -4.01
CA LEU A 317 21.01 -23.61 -4.03
C LEU A 317 21.63 -23.40 -5.43
N PRO A 318 22.94 -23.11 -5.51
CA PRO A 318 23.63 -23.05 -6.80
C PRO A 318 23.45 -24.35 -7.61
N GLY A 319 23.13 -24.21 -8.89
CA GLY A 319 22.86 -25.35 -9.79
C GLY A 319 21.40 -25.79 -9.86
N ALA A 320 20.47 -25.00 -9.29
CA ALA A 320 19.04 -25.12 -9.55
C ALA A 320 18.74 -24.98 -11.06
N ALA A 321 17.80 -25.78 -11.54
CA ALA A 321 17.23 -25.66 -12.88
C ALA A 321 15.70 -25.68 -12.82
N VAL A 322 15.06 -24.97 -13.74
CA VAL A 322 13.60 -24.85 -13.83
C VAL A 322 13.05 -25.95 -14.73
N TYR A 323 11.96 -26.58 -14.29
CA TYR A 323 11.30 -27.68 -14.98
C TYR A 323 9.81 -27.40 -15.12
N LYS A 324 9.29 -27.64 -16.33
CA LYS A 324 7.87 -27.75 -16.60
C LYS A 324 7.39 -29.12 -16.14
N ILE A 325 6.20 -29.18 -15.56
CA ILE A 325 5.49 -30.42 -15.28
C ILE A 325 4.33 -30.52 -16.29
N ASN A 326 4.08 -31.71 -16.82
CA ASN A 326 2.93 -31.97 -17.70
C ASN A 326 1.82 -32.71 -16.95
N ASP A 327 0.66 -32.90 -17.61
CA ASP A 327 -0.48 -33.67 -17.11
C ASP A 327 -0.14 -35.09 -16.62
N ALA A 328 0.90 -35.71 -17.19
CA ALA A 328 1.35 -37.04 -16.78
C ALA A 328 2.26 -37.02 -15.52
N GLY A 329 2.65 -35.83 -15.06
CA GLY A 329 3.58 -35.59 -13.97
C GLY A 329 5.06 -35.68 -14.36
N ASP A 330 5.38 -35.82 -15.65
CA ASP A 330 6.75 -35.86 -16.15
C ASP A 330 7.37 -34.47 -16.17
N TRP A 331 8.67 -34.39 -15.86
CA TRP A 331 9.38 -33.11 -15.79
C TRP A 331 10.25 -32.90 -17.03
N ALA A 332 10.11 -31.74 -17.65
CA ALA A 332 10.92 -31.31 -18.79
C ALA A 332 11.68 -30.02 -18.46
N PRO A 333 13.00 -29.94 -18.71
CA PRO A 333 13.75 -28.72 -18.44
C PRO A 333 13.30 -27.59 -19.36
N ILE A 334 13.14 -26.38 -18.80
CA ILE A 334 12.82 -25.17 -19.56
C ILE A 334 14.11 -24.58 -20.11
N ALA A 335 14.27 -24.60 -21.44
CA ALA A 335 15.45 -24.08 -22.10
C ALA A 335 15.47 -22.55 -22.02
N GLY A 336 16.61 -21.99 -21.62
CA GLY A 336 16.76 -20.53 -21.47
C GLY A 336 16.23 -19.98 -20.14
N ALA A 337 15.65 -20.80 -19.28
CA ALA A 337 15.28 -20.40 -17.93
C ALA A 337 16.53 -20.05 -17.11
N SER A 338 16.41 -19.03 -16.26
CA SER A 338 17.46 -18.61 -15.33
C SER A 338 16.96 -18.64 -13.89
N VAL A 339 17.88 -18.88 -12.96
CA VAL A 339 17.64 -18.80 -11.52
C VAL A 339 18.62 -17.83 -10.90
N SER A 340 18.12 -16.89 -10.10
CA SER A 340 18.91 -15.91 -9.35
C SER A 340 18.34 -15.74 -7.94
N GLY A 341 19.04 -16.26 -6.92
CA GLY A 341 18.54 -16.24 -5.54
C GLY A 341 17.29 -17.11 -5.42
N SER A 342 16.17 -16.50 -5.02
CA SER A 342 14.84 -17.12 -4.96
C SER A 342 14.02 -16.99 -6.24
N VAL A 343 14.49 -16.20 -7.21
CA VAL A 343 13.73 -15.82 -8.41
C VAL A 343 14.11 -16.71 -9.59
N LEU A 344 13.09 -17.25 -10.25
CA LEU A 344 13.21 -17.98 -11.51
C LEU A 344 12.55 -17.19 -12.65
N THR A 345 13.20 -17.13 -13.82
CA THR A 345 12.73 -16.36 -14.97
C THR A 345 12.78 -17.19 -16.24
N TYR A 346 11.73 -17.16 -17.04
CA TYR A 346 11.60 -17.89 -18.30
C TYR A 346 10.53 -17.26 -19.19
N THR A 347 10.29 -17.83 -20.37
CA THR A 347 9.31 -17.33 -21.34
C THR A 347 8.33 -18.44 -21.70
N LEU A 348 7.05 -18.09 -21.69
CA LEU A 348 5.96 -18.92 -22.17
C LEU A 348 5.44 -18.37 -23.49
N THR A 349 4.83 -19.24 -24.29
CA THR A 349 4.12 -18.89 -25.52
C THR A 349 2.83 -19.70 -25.57
N ASP A 350 1.70 -19.07 -25.90
CA ASP A 350 0.42 -19.75 -26.13
C ASP A 350 0.52 -20.76 -27.29
N GLY A 351 0.24 -22.03 -27.00
CA GLY A 351 0.50 -23.16 -27.90
C GLY A 351 1.98 -23.53 -28.07
N GLY A 352 2.84 -23.02 -27.20
CA GLY A 352 4.27 -23.33 -27.17
C GLY A 352 4.60 -24.66 -26.51
N PRO A 353 5.87 -25.10 -26.52
CA PRO A 353 6.30 -26.37 -25.93
C PRO A 353 6.25 -26.40 -24.39
N TYR A 354 6.06 -25.24 -23.75
CA TYR A 354 5.93 -25.08 -22.30
C TYR A 354 4.53 -24.66 -21.89
N ASP A 355 3.60 -24.63 -22.83
CA ASP A 355 2.17 -24.56 -22.54
C ASP A 355 1.67 -26.00 -22.36
N GLU A 356 1.01 -26.31 -21.23
CA GLU A 356 0.70 -27.69 -20.86
C GLU A 356 -0.19 -28.40 -21.88
N ASP A 357 -1.19 -27.70 -22.43
CA ASP A 357 -2.07 -28.26 -23.45
C ASP A 357 -1.44 -28.23 -24.86
N GLY A 358 -0.44 -27.36 -25.07
CA GLY A 358 0.25 -27.15 -26.34
C GLY A 358 -0.64 -26.61 -27.45
N ILE A 359 -1.79 -26.00 -27.12
CA ILE A 359 -2.78 -25.48 -28.07
C ILE A 359 -2.76 -23.96 -28.02
N ALA A 360 -2.53 -23.31 -29.17
CA ALA A 360 -2.65 -21.86 -29.26
C ALA A 360 -4.15 -21.46 -29.24
N ASN A 361 -4.68 -21.17 -28.06
CA ASN A 361 -6.10 -20.89 -27.82
C ASN A 361 -6.33 -19.63 -26.97
N GLY A 362 -5.27 -18.89 -26.62
CA GLY A 362 -5.32 -17.71 -25.77
C GLY A 362 -5.33 -18.03 -24.27
N VAL A 363 -5.01 -19.28 -23.90
CA VAL A 363 -4.88 -19.76 -22.53
C VAL A 363 -3.55 -20.48 -22.41
N ILE A 364 -2.73 -20.08 -21.43
CA ILE A 364 -1.45 -20.73 -21.13
C ILE A 364 -1.56 -21.40 -19.78
N VAL A 365 -1.38 -22.72 -19.72
CA VAL A 365 -1.43 -23.48 -18.47
C VAL A 365 -0.02 -23.88 -18.05
N ASP A 366 0.42 -23.39 -16.88
CA ASP A 366 1.79 -23.57 -16.44
C ASP A 366 1.96 -24.07 -14.99
N PRO A 367 2.00 -25.40 -14.82
CA PRO A 367 2.69 -26.03 -13.70
C PRO A 367 4.22 -26.04 -13.87
N VAL A 368 4.94 -25.35 -12.99
CA VAL A 368 6.40 -25.19 -12.99
C VAL A 368 7.02 -25.52 -11.62
N THR A 369 8.24 -26.08 -11.62
CA THR A 369 9.01 -26.40 -10.41
C THR A 369 10.51 -26.20 -10.60
N VAL A 370 11.27 -26.42 -9.52
CA VAL A 370 12.73 -26.37 -9.50
C VAL A 370 13.29 -27.72 -9.07
N GLY A 371 14.36 -28.14 -9.74
CA GLY A 371 15.11 -29.34 -9.43
C GLY A 371 16.61 -29.11 -9.39
N TYR A 372 17.30 -29.92 -8.59
CA TYR A 372 18.75 -29.95 -8.48
C TYR A 372 19.28 -31.25 -9.08
N ALA A 373 20.39 -31.17 -9.82
CA ALA A 373 21.14 -32.36 -10.16
C ALA A 373 21.64 -33.03 -8.87
N ALA A 374 21.33 -34.32 -8.70
CA ALA A 374 21.83 -35.13 -7.61
C ALA A 374 23.36 -35.09 -7.64
N ALA A 375 23.97 -34.64 -6.54
CA ALA A 375 25.41 -34.65 -6.41
C ALA A 375 25.90 -36.07 -6.70
N ALA A 376 26.76 -36.22 -7.71
CA ALA A 376 27.45 -37.48 -7.96
C ALA A 376 28.08 -37.91 -6.64
N SER A 377 27.71 -39.10 -6.15
CA SER A 377 28.24 -39.62 -4.89
C SER A 377 29.76 -39.52 -4.94
N ALA A 378 30.35 -38.59 -4.19
CA ALA A 378 31.79 -38.47 -4.13
C ALA A 378 32.30 -39.83 -3.65
N ALA A 379 33.13 -40.49 -4.47
CA ALA A 379 33.74 -41.75 -4.06
C ALA A 379 34.40 -41.53 -2.69
N PRO A 380 34.19 -42.42 -1.70
CA PRO A 380 34.74 -42.23 -0.36
C PRO A 380 36.23 -41.95 -0.47
N GLN A 381 36.62 -40.72 -0.14
CA GLN A 381 38.01 -40.35 -0.14
C GLN A 381 38.68 -41.14 1.00
N PRO A 382 39.81 -41.80 0.77
CA PRO A 382 40.49 -42.54 1.83
C PRO A 382 40.79 -41.57 2.98
N VAL A 383 40.17 -41.80 4.14
CA VAL A 383 40.54 -41.11 5.37
C VAL A 383 41.98 -41.50 5.65
N TRP A 384 42.85 -40.51 5.83
CA TRP A 384 44.26 -40.74 6.16
C TRP A 384 44.33 -41.32 7.56
N THR A 385 44.20 -42.64 7.68
CA THR A 385 44.43 -43.34 8.94
C THR A 385 45.91 -43.24 9.27
N LEU A 386 46.24 -42.79 10.47
CA LEU A 386 47.62 -42.84 10.96
C LEU A 386 48.11 -44.30 10.82
N PRO A 387 49.24 -44.54 10.15
CA PRO A 387 49.76 -45.90 10.02
C PRO A 387 50.11 -46.44 11.41
N LEU A 388 49.96 -47.75 11.62
CA LEU A 388 50.12 -48.39 12.94
C LEU A 388 51.47 -48.05 13.61
N TRP A 389 52.52 -47.80 12.83
CA TRP A 389 53.81 -47.37 13.37
C TRP A 389 53.77 -45.96 13.99
N ALA A 390 52.97 -45.03 13.47
CA ALA A 390 52.83 -43.69 14.01
C ALA A 390 52.09 -43.72 15.35
N ILE A 391 51.06 -44.58 15.45
CA ILE A 391 50.37 -44.87 16.71
C ILE A 391 51.34 -45.53 17.71
N GLY A 392 52.14 -46.49 17.25
CA GLY A 392 53.18 -47.14 18.06
C GLY A 392 54.25 -46.17 18.58
N MET A 393 54.72 -45.24 17.74
CA MET A 393 55.68 -44.20 18.14
C MET A 393 55.07 -43.22 19.14
N LEU A 394 53.80 -42.85 18.98
CA LEU A 394 53.09 -42.02 19.95
C LEU A 394 53.00 -42.72 21.31
N GLY A 395 52.65 -44.01 21.31
CA GLY A 395 52.62 -44.84 22.51
C GLY A 395 54.00 -44.92 23.20
N ALA A 396 55.06 -45.20 22.43
CA ALA A 396 56.42 -45.25 22.95
C ALA A 396 56.89 -43.89 23.51
N GLY A 397 56.54 -42.79 22.84
CA GLY A 397 56.83 -41.44 23.30
C GLY A 397 56.16 -41.12 24.64
N LEU A 398 54.88 -41.47 24.80
CA LEU A 398 54.16 -41.31 26.06
C LEU A 398 54.75 -42.17 27.18
N SER A 399 55.14 -43.42 26.88
CA SER A 399 55.84 -44.28 27.85
C SER A 399 57.19 -43.71 28.28
N TRP A 400 57.96 -43.13 27.35
CA TRP A 400 59.25 -42.51 27.66
C TRP A 400 59.11 -41.24 28.50
N ILE A 401 58.10 -40.40 28.21
CA ILE A 401 57.78 -39.22 29.02
C ILE A 401 57.34 -39.65 30.43
N GLY A 402 56.53 -40.71 30.55
CA GLY A 402 56.15 -41.28 31.84
C GLY A 402 57.36 -41.78 32.64
N ALA A 403 58.23 -42.59 32.02
CA ALA A 403 59.42 -43.14 32.66
C ALA A 403 60.44 -42.07 33.08
N SER A 404 60.65 -41.05 32.26
CA SER A 404 61.56 -39.94 32.57
C SER A 404 61.08 -39.06 33.73
N ARG A 405 59.76 -38.93 33.93
CA ARG A 405 59.18 -38.24 35.10
C ARG A 405 59.32 -39.06 36.39
N MET A 406 59.25 -40.39 36.33
CA MET A 406 59.44 -41.25 37.51
C MET A 406 60.91 -41.28 37.97
N ARG A 407 61.86 -41.27 37.03
CA ARG A 407 63.31 -41.28 37.34
C ARG A 407 63.83 -39.97 37.97
N LYS A 408 63.08 -38.87 37.86
CA LYS A 408 63.40 -37.60 38.54
C LYS A 408 62.81 -37.49 39.96
N ARG A 409 62.04 -38.49 40.42
CA ARG A 409 61.40 -38.50 41.75
C ARG A 409 61.94 -39.63 42.66
N SER A 410 62.97 -40.37 42.23
CA SER A 410 63.66 -41.40 43.00
C SER A 410 65.02 -40.93 43.48
#